data_AF-A0A2H1INA4-F1
#
_entry.id   AF-A0A2H1INA4-F1
#
_cell.length_a   1.000
_cell.length_b   1.000
_cell.length_c   1.000
_cell.angle_alpha   90.00
_cell.angle_beta   90.00
_cell.angle_gamma   90.00
#
_symmetry.space_group_name_H-M   'P 1'
#
loop_
_entity.id
_entity.type
_entity.pdbx_description
1 polymer ?
#
loop_
_entity_poly.entity_id
_entity_poly.type
_entity_poly.pdbx_seq_one_letter_code
_entity_poly.pdbx_strand_id
1 'polypeptide(L)'
;MSDLNEWIKERRRIHDAATEGPWEADGFVDEYQGEDVIRLSIWSGPPSSEDSPVVVHSIRSHENTEFILDAHNTLPALLTAVENVLELHQRVPNSTSALYPNPLCTCGQNHPCPTVRTIEGAIK
;
A
#
# COMPACT_ATOMS: atom_id res chain seq x y z
N MET A 1 17.37 7.87 1.27
CA MET A 1 16.34 8.48 2.16
C MET A 1 15.36 9.44 1.47
N SER A 2 15.76 10.46 0.69
CA SER A 2 14.75 11.28 -0.02
C SER A 2 13.95 10.45 -1.02
N ASP A 3 14.61 9.58 -1.78
CA ASP A 3 13.95 8.68 -2.74
C ASP A 3 12.90 7.76 -2.09
N LEU A 4 13.21 7.23 -0.90
CA LEU A 4 12.32 6.33 -0.17
C LEU A 4 11.09 7.04 0.41
N ASN A 5 11.30 8.21 1.03
CA ASN A 5 10.20 8.99 1.56
C ASN A 5 9.30 9.53 0.44
N GLU A 6 9.88 9.91 -0.70
CA GLU A 6 9.09 10.32 -1.87
C GLU A 6 8.33 9.14 -2.48
N TRP A 7 8.91 7.93 -2.53
CA TRP A 7 8.18 6.73 -2.96
C TRP A 7 7.00 6.44 -2.04
N ILE A 8 7.18 6.48 -0.71
CA ILE A 8 6.08 6.23 0.24
C ILE A 8 4.98 7.29 0.08
N LYS A 9 5.34 8.57 0.00
CA LYS A 9 4.37 9.65 -0.25
C LYS A 9 3.60 9.45 -1.54
N GLU A 10 4.27 9.04 -2.62
CA GLU A 10 3.61 8.78 -3.89
C GLU A 10 2.65 7.60 -3.80
N ARG A 11 3.01 6.52 -3.10
CA ARG A 11 2.10 5.38 -2.88
C ARG A 11 0.89 5.74 -2.03
N ARG A 12 1.08 6.57 -1.00
CA ARG A 12 -0.04 7.15 -0.24
C ARG A 12 -0.92 8.00 -1.13
N ARG A 13 -0.35 8.93 -1.89
CA ARG A 13 -1.10 9.80 -2.81
C ARG A 13 -1.93 9.01 -3.82
N ILE A 14 -1.38 7.92 -4.36
CA ILE A 14 -2.11 7.05 -5.29
C ILE A 14 -3.25 6.32 -4.57
N HIS A 15 -3.02 5.82 -3.35
CA HIS A 15 -4.05 5.16 -2.56
C HIS A 15 -5.16 6.13 -2.12
N ASP A 16 -4.79 7.31 -1.62
CA ASP A 16 -5.72 8.38 -1.19
C ASP A 16 -6.53 8.96 -2.37
N ALA A 17 -6.05 8.80 -3.61
CA ALA A 17 -6.80 9.17 -4.80
C ALA A 17 -7.88 8.14 -5.18
N ALA A 18 -7.85 6.95 -4.57
CA ALA A 18 -8.94 5.97 -4.68
C ALA A 18 -10.10 6.36 -3.75
N THR A 19 -11.28 5.79 -4.00
CA THR A 19 -12.47 6.08 -3.18
C THR A 19 -12.27 5.63 -1.73
N GLU A 20 -12.66 6.47 -0.76
CA GLU A 20 -12.49 6.22 0.68
C GLU A 20 -13.27 4.99 1.18
N GLY A 21 -12.76 4.37 2.25
CA GLY A 21 -13.46 3.37 3.06
C GLY A 21 -12.89 1.96 2.92
N PRO A 22 -13.21 1.04 3.85
CA PRO A 22 -12.95 -0.35 3.57
C PRO A 22 -13.75 -0.71 2.32
N TRP A 23 -13.04 -1.21 1.31
CA TRP A 23 -13.70 -1.76 0.14
C TRP A 23 -14.32 -3.09 0.55
N GLU A 24 -15.54 -3.34 0.07
CA GLU A 24 -16.25 -4.61 0.26
C GLU A 24 -16.55 -5.21 -1.12
N ALA A 25 -16.50 -6.54 -1.21
CA ALA A 25 -16.98 -7.26 -2.39
C ALA A 25 -18.38 -7.78 -2.12
N ASP A 26 -19.29 -7.50 -3.04
CA ASP A 26 -20.60 -8.13 -3.07
C ASP A 26 -20.74 -8.99 -4.32
N GLY A 27 -21.29 -10.18 -4.13
CA GLY A 27 -21.49 -11.19 -5.16
C GLY A 27 -22.95 -11.19 -5.60
N PHE A 28 -23.19 -10.93 -6.88
CA PHE A 28 -24.52 -11.12 -7.46
C PHE A 28 -24.45 -12.12 -8.62
N VAL A 29 -25.55 -12.85 -8.78
CA VAL A 29 -25.74 -13.73 -9.94
C VAL A 29 -26.17 -12.85 -11.11
N ASP A 30 -25.38 -12.86 -12.17
CA ASP A 30 -25.68 -12.20 -13.45
C ASP A 30 -25.86 -13.28 -14.52
N GLU A 31 -26.80 -13.09 -15.44
CA GLU A 31 -27.00 -14.01 -16.56
C GLU A 31 -26.15 -13.53 -17.74
N TYR A 32 -25.13 -14.30 -18.11
CA TYR A 32 -24.26 -13.96 -19.24
C TYR A 32 -24.24 -15.10 -20.25
N GLN A 33 -24.77 -14.84 -21.45
CA GLN A 33 -24.88 -15.83 -22.53
C GLN A 33 -25.71 -17.08 -22.17
N GLY A 34 -26.71 -16.94 -21.29
CA GLY A 34 -27.59 -18.04 -20.89
C GLY A 34 -27.02 -18.95 -19.80
N GLU A 35 -25.92 -18.54 -19.16
CA GLU A 35 -25.38 -19.18 -17.97
C GLU A 35 -25.37 -18.19 -16.79
N ASP A 36 -25.69 -18.70 -15.61
CA ASP A 36 -25.55 -17.97 -14.35
C ASP A 36 -24.05 -17.84 -14.02
N VAL A 37 -23.57 -16.59 -13.95
CA VAL A 37 -22.21 -16.28 -13.53
C VAL A 37 -22.22 -15.43 -12.26
N ILE A 38 -21.36 -15.79 -11.31
CA ILE A 38 -21.14 -14.96 -10.11
C ILE A 38 -20.24 -13.80 -10.52
N ARG A 39 -20.78 -12.58 -10.48
CA ARG A 39 -19.98 -11.36 -10.57
C ARG A 39 -19.71 -10.82 -9.19
N LEU A 40 -18.45 -10.49 -8.96
CA LEU A 40 -18.04 -9.72 -7.80
C LEU A 40 -17.83 -8.28 -8.22
N SER A 41 -18.47 -7.37 -7.48
CA SER A 41 -18.24 -5.93 -7.61
C SER A 41 -17.65 -5.41 -6.32
N ILE A 42 -16.70 -4.49 -6.45
CA ILE A 42 -16.05 -3.83 -5.33
C ILE A 42 -16.72 -2.48 -5.12
N TRP A 43 -17.13 -2.21 -3.89
CA TRP A 43 -17.86 -1.00 -3.51
C TRP A 43 -17.16 -0.28 -2.37
N SER A 44 -17.20 1.05 -2.40
CA SER A 44 -16.88 1.91 -1.26
C SER A 44 -18.17 2.27 -0.51
N GLY A 45 -18.70 1.35 0.29
CA GLY A 45 -19.95 1.52 1.05
C GLY A 45 -21.14 0.67 0.55
N PRO A 46 -22.26 0.64 1.30
CA PRO A 46 -23.40 -0.22 1.00
C PRO A 46 -24.06 0.19 -0.33
N PRO A 47 -24.35 -0.76 -1.23
CA PRO A 47 -24.91 -0.45 -2.54
C PRO A 47 -26.33 0.13 -2.41
N SER A 48 -26.59 1.31 -2.98
CA SER A 48 -27.96 1.76 -3.21
C SER A 48 -28.42 1.37 -4.62
N SER A 49 -29.73 1.19 -4.82
CA SER A 49 -30.29 0.90 -6.16
C SER A 49 -30.03 1.99 -7.20
N GLU A 50 -29.63 3.19 -6.75
CA GLU A 50 -29.25 4.31 -7.61
C GLU A 50 -27.77 4.26 -8.03
N ASP A 51 -26.94 3.43 -7.38
CA ASP A 51 -25.50 3.25 -7.66
C ASP A 51 -25.22 2.24 -8.78
N SER A 52 -26.27 1.70 -9.42
CA SER A 52 -26.16 0.70 -10.48
C SER A 52 -25.34 1.11 -11.72
N PRO A 53 -25.01 2.39 -12.01
CA PRO A 53 -24.01 2.74 -13.02
C PRO A 53 -22.57 2.95 -12.48
N VAL A 54 -22.29 2.77 -11.18
CA VAL A 54 -20.95 2.98 -10.59
C VAL A 54 -20.15 1.67 -10.48
N VAL A 55 -20.29 0.78 -11.46
CA VAL A 55 -19.36 -0.35 -11.58
C VAL A 55 -18.06 0.18 -12.17
N VAL A 56 -17.11 0.57 -11.31
CA VAL A 56 -15.82 1.15 -11.75
C VAL A 56 -15.01 0.13 -12.55
N HIS A 57 -15.05 -1.17 -12.21
CA HIS A 57 -14.54 -2.27 -13.03
C HIS A 57 -15.20 -3.61 -12.66
N SER A 58 -15.76 -4.32 -13.65
CA SER A 58 -16.23 -5.70 -13.48
C SER A 58 -15.05 -6.67 -13.54
N ILE A 59 -14.62 -7.19 -12.40
CA ILE A 59 -13.56 -8.20 -12.32
C ILE A 59 -14.20 -9.59 -12.46
N ARG A 60 -13.91 -10.28 -13.56
CA ARG A 60 -14.52 -11.58 -13.90
C ARG A 60 -13.95 -12.77 -13.11
N SER A 61 -13.09 -12.53 -12.12
CA SER A 61 -12.45 -13.58 -11.32
C SER A 61 -12.54 -13.27 -9.83
N HIS A 62 -13.00 -14.25 -9.07
CA HIS A 62 -13.13 -14.19 -7.62
C HIS A 62 -11.80 -13.89 -6.93
N GLU A 63 -10.75 -14.59 -7.35
CA GLU A 63 -9.40 -14.45 -6.80
C GLU A 63 -8.87 -13.01 -6.95
N ASN A 64 -9.04 -12.40 -8.13
CA ASN A 64 -8.58 -11.03 -8.38
C ASN A 64 -9.29 -9.99 -7.49
N THR A 65 -10.54 -10.26 -7.12
CA THR A 65 -11.33 -9.35 -6.27
C THR A 65 -10.80 -9.37 -4.84
N GLU A 66 -10.55 -10.55 -4.27
CA GLU A 66 -9.97 -10.71 -2.94
C GLU A 66 -8.58 -10.06 -2.85
N PHE A 67 -7.73 -10.25 -3.86
CA PHE A 67 -6.41 -9.63 -3.90
C PHE A 67 -6.46 -8.10 -3.91
N ILE A 68 -7.42 -7.51 -4.64
CA ILE A 68 -7.55 -6.05 -4.71
C ILE A 68 -8.11 -5.49 -3.41
N LEU A 69 -9.09 -6.17 -2.80
CA LEU A 69 -9.61 -5.78 -1.48
C LEU A 69 -8.53 -5.83 -0.42
N ASP A 70 -7.79 -6.93 -0.33
CA ASP A 70 -6.70 -7.08 0.63
C ASP A 70 -5.63 -6.01 0.40
N ALA A 71 -5.19 -5.79 -0.84
CA ALA A 71 -4.22 -4.76 -1.15
C ALA A 71 -4.71 -3.35 -0.78
N HIS A 72 -5.96 -3.00 -1.10
CA HIS A 72 -6.51 -1.68 -0.77
C HIS A 72 -6.61 -1.47 0.73
N ASN A 73 -7.09 -2.47 1.47
CA ASN A 73 -7.33 -2.36 2.91
C ASN A 73 -6.05 -2.48 3.74
N THR A 74 -5.01 -3.20 3.26
CA THR A 74 -3.78 -3.44 4.03
C THR A 74 -2.63 -2.50 3.68
N LEU A 75 -2.57 -1.97 2.45
CA LEU A 75 -1.48 -1.10 2.00
C LEU A 75 -1.24 0.11 2.92
N PRO A 76 -2.27 0.84 3.42
CA PRO A 76 -2.05 1.96 4.33
C PRO A 76 -1.30 1.57 5.62
N ALA A 77 -1.65 0.41 6.18
CA ALA A 77 -0.99 -0.11 7.38
C ALA A 77 0.46 -0.51 7.09
N LEU A 78 0.72 -1.13 5.94
CA LEU A 78 2.07 -1.49 5.50
C LEU A 78 2.95 -0.24 5.28
N LEU A 79 2.45 0.79 4.59
CA LEU A 79 3.18 2.04 4.39
C LEU A 79 3.51 2.72 5.73
N THR A 80 2.56 2.72 6.66
CA THR A 80 2.76 3.26 8.02
C THR A 80 3.82 2.48 8.79
N ALA A 81 3.81 1.14 8.69
CA ALA A 81 4.84 0.31 9.31
C ALA A 81 6.24 0.60 8.76
N VAL A 82 6.37 0.78 7.45
CA VAL A 82 7.66 1.15 6.82
C VAL A 82 8.12 2.53 7.28
N GLU A 83 7.25 3.54 7.30
CA GLU A 83 7.58 4.88 7.81
C GLU A 83 8.08 4.82 9.25
N ASN A 84 7.37 4.13 10.13
CA ASN A 84 7.76 3.97 11.53
C ASN A 84 9.16 3.34 11.67
N VAL A 85 9.48 2.32 10.85
CA VAL A 85 10.82 1.73 10.84
C VAL A 85 11.87 2.74 10.38
N LEU A 86 11.58 3.54 9.35
CA LEU A 86 12.51 4.57 8.88
C LEU A 86 12.72 5.69 9.90
N GLU A 87 11.69 6.06 10.65
CA GLU A 87 11.78 6.99 11.76
C GLU A 87 12.67 6.46 12.90
N LEU A 88 12.63 5.16 13.16
CA LEU A 88 13.52 4.51 14.13
C LEU A 88 14.96 4.37 13.63
N HIS A 89 15.21 4.51 12.32
CA HIS A 89 16.51 4.27 11.67
C HIS A 89 17.06 5.53 10.97
N GLN A 90 17.08 6.65 11.69
CA GLN A 90 17.55 7.93 11.18
C GLN A 90 19.07 8.12 11.28
N ARG A 91 19.59 8.97 10.41
CA ARG A 91 20.97 9.47 10.49
C ARG A 91 21.13 10.34 11.74
N VAL A 92 22.09 10.00 12.61
CA VAL A 92 22.47 10.84 13.76
C VAL A 92 23.32 12.01 13.28
N PRO A 93 22.88 13.27 13.46
CA PRO A 93 23.69 14.44 13.09
C PRO A 93 25.01 14.49 13.85
N ASN A 94 26.07 14.98 13.21
CA ASN A 94 27.40 15.18 13.82
C ASN A 94 28.04 13.91 14.44
N SER A 95 27.57 12.72 14.06
CA SER A 95 28.12 11.44 14.51
C SER A 95 29.37 10.99 13.75
N THR A 96 29.78 11.74 12.73
CA THR A 96 30.99 11.49 11.96
C THR A 96 32.22 11.92 12.75
N SER A 97 33.24 11.08 12.79
CA SER A 97 34.55 11.39 13.38
C SER A 97 35.66 10.71 12.58
N ALA A 98 36.92 10.94 12.94
CA ALA A 98 38.05 10.25 12.31
C ALA A 98 37.94 8.71 12.40
N LEU A 99 37.28 8.18 13.44
CA LEU A 99 37.04 6.75 13.62
C LEU A 99 35.75 6.25 12.94
N TYR A 100 34.83 7.16 12.62
CA TYR A 100 33.54 6.87 12.01
C TYR A 100 33.33 7.80 10.81
N PRO A 101 33.90 7.46 9.63
CA PRO A 101 33.85 8.33 8.46
C PRO A 101 32.43 8.43 7.87
N ASN A 102 31.56 7.47 8.19
CA ASN A 102 30.15 7.49 7.85
C ASN A 102 29.34 7.94 9.06
N PRO A 103 28.25 8.70 8.86
CA PRO A 103 27.36 9.03 9.96
C PRO A 103 26.77 7.76 10.55
N LEU A 104 26.58 7.74 11.86
CA LEU A 104 25.86 6.67 12.54
C LEU A 104 24.35 6.78 12.31
N CYS A 105 23.70 5.64 12.38
CA CYS A 105 22.27 5.48 12.48
C CYS A 105 21.89 5.47 13.97
N THR A 106 20.65 5.83 14.29
CA THR A 106 20.07 5.71 15.65
C THR A 106 20.17 4.30 16.22
N CYS A 107 20.26 3.26 15.39
CA CYS A 107 20.51 1.89 15.81
C CYS A 107 21.99 1.56 16.15
N GLY A 108 22.90 2.54 16.11
CA GLY A 108 24.32 2.40 16.44
C GLY A 108 25.21 1.87 15.30
N GLN A 109 24.65 1.57 14.14
CA GLN A 109 25.38 1.13 12.95
C GLN A 109 25.69 2.28 12.00
N ASN A 110 26.59 2.10 11.02
CA ASN A 110 26.78 3.09 9.95
C ASN A 110 25.47 3.31 9.17
N HIS A 111 25.11 4.56 8.90
CA HIS A 111 23.97 4.93 8.08
C HIS A 111 24.37 5.03 6.59
N PRO A 112 23.57 4.51 5.64
CA PRO A 112 22.35 3.73 5.86
C PRO A 112 22.67 2.35 6.43
N CYS A 113 21.97 1.98 7.51
CA CYS A 113 22.17 0.71 8.20
C CYS A 113 21.56 -0.46 7.40
N PRO A 114 21.87 -1.74 7.73
CA PRO A 114 21.36 -2.89 6.98
C PRO A 114 19.85 -2.87 6.78
N THR A 115 19.06 -2.53 7.81
CA THR A 115 17.60 -2.40 7.72
C THR A 115 17.17 -1.42 6.63
N VAL A 116 17.74 -0.20 6.65
CA VAL A 116 17.42 0.84 5.65
C VAL A 116 17.79 0.37 4.25
N ARG A 117 18.97 -0.26 4.09
CA ARG A 117 19.41 -0.81 2.79
C ARG A 117 18.50 -1.91 2.28
N THR A 118 18.02 -2.79 3.16
CA THR A 118 17.08 -3.87 2.80
C THR A 118 15.76 -3.28 2.33
N ILE A 119 15.22 -2.28 3.02
CA ILE A 119 14.00 -1.59 2.61
C ILE A 119 14.21 -0.87 1.27
N GLU A 120 15.31 -0.12 1.11
CA GLU A 120 15.66 0.54 -0.16
C GLU A 120 15.85 -0.48 -1.31
N GLY A 121 16.30 -1.70 -1.02
CA GLY A 121 16.43 -2.78 -2.01
C GLY A 121 15.10 -3.42 -2.41
N ALA A 122 14.13 -3.49 -1.49
CA ALA A 122 12.82 -4.09 -1.74
C ALA A 122 11.88 -3.19 -2.56
N ILE A 123 12.18 -1.89 -2.63
CA ILE A 123 11.32 -0.86 -3.24
C ILE A 123 11.81 -0.46 -4.66
N LYS A 124 12.92 -1.04 -5.14
CA LYS A 124 13.49 -0.81 -6.47
C LYS A 124 12.81 -1.60 -7.58
#